data_AF-A0A353WL24-F1
#
_entry.id   AF-A0A353WL24-F1
#
_cell.length_a   1.000
_cell.length_b   1.000
_cell.length_c   1.000
_cell.angle_alpha   90.00
_cell.angle_beta   90.00
_cell.angle_gamma   90.00
#
_symmetry.space_group_name_H-M   'P 1'
#
loop_
_entity.id
_entity.type
_entity.pdbx_description
1 polymer ?
#
loop_
_entity_poly.entity_id
_entity_poly.type
_entity_poly.pdbx_seq_one_letter_code
_entity_poly.pdbx_strand_id
1 'polypeptide(L)'
;MQNKAVITLSLLLAFSVFIGQDSAFAKGPQGMKVHQQNKHNWTETKQENHRNMWQTGKENNQNRLDIVKDRNQSIKDIQRSTELTREQKKQQIRETQQEFKQDMKQTKQQNKENLKEMKHENKQNWEKTRSETQKRWWDFLNNK
;
A
#
# COMPACT_ATOMS: atom_id res chain seq x y z
N MET A 1 -6.66 -19.13 11.84
CA MET A 1 -5.93 -18.02 11.15
C MET A 1 -5.08 -18.59 10.00
N GLN A 2 -5.69 -19.07 8.91
CA GLN A 2 -4.96 -19.83 7.87
C GLN A 2 -5.24 -19.44 6.40
N ASN A 3 -5.99 -18.37 6.12
CA ASN A 3 -6.44 -18.05 4.75
C ASN A 3 -5.71 -16.89 4.06
N LYS A 4 -4.52 -16.48 4.52
CA LYS A 4 -3.77 -15.38 3.87
C LYS A 4 -2.63 -15.84 2.97
N ALA A 5 -2.10 -17.05 3.17
CA ALA A 5 -1.02 -17.60 2.33
C ALA A 5 -1.54 -18.19 1.00
N VAL A 6 -2.78 -18.66 0.98
CA VAL A 6 -3.38 -19.29 -0.21
C VAL A 6 -3.69 -18.25 -1.30
N ILE A 7 -4.09 -17.03 -0.93
CA ILE A 7 -4.43 -15.97 -1.90
C ILE A 7 -3.17 -15.44 -2.61
N THR A 8 -2.04 -15.34 -1.90
CA THR A 8 -0.76 -14.95 -2.50
C THR A 8 -0.23 -16.02 -3.45
N LEU A 9 -0.46 -17.31 -3.18
CA LEU A 9 -0.02 -18.41 -4.03
C LEU A 9 -0.90 -18.57 -5.29
N SER A 10 -2.22 -18.35 -5.19
CA SER A 10 -3.13 -18.44 -6.34
C SER A 10 -2.92 -17.34 -7.37
N LEU A 11 -2.53 -16.13 -6.95
CA LEU A 11 -2.08 -15.06 -7.85
C LEU A 11 -0.76 -15.42 -8.56
N LEU A 12 0.13 -16.15 -7.89
CA LEU A 12 1.41 -16.63 -8.44
C LEU A 12 1.26 -17.83 -9.40
N LEU A 13 0.22 -18.66 -9.26
CA LEU A 13 -0.05 -19.79 -10.16
C LEU A 13 -0.83 -19.39 -11.42
N ALA A 14 -1.68 -18.35 -11.36
CA ALA A 14 -2.20 -17.72 -12.58
C ALA A 14 -1.08 -17.03 -13.41
N PHE A 15 0.05 -16.74 -12.76
CA PHE A 15 1.24 -16.08 -13.31
C PHE A 15 2.05 -16.98 -14.27
N SER A 16 2.05 -18.31 -14.08
CA SER A 16 2.83 -19.23 -14.92
C SER A 16 2.13 -19.64 -16.21
N VAL A 17 0.80 -19.61 -16.26
CA VAL A 17 0.03 -20.06 -17.44
C VAL A 17 0.15 -19.06 -18.60
N PHE A 18 0.21 -17.74 -18.33
CA PHE A 18 0.36 -16.73 -19.38
C PHE A 18 1.81 -16.55 -19.85
N ILE A 19 2.80 -16.64 -18.94
CA ILE A 19 4.22 -16.58 -19.34
C ILE A 19 4.61 -17.82 -20.15
N GLY A 20 4.02 -18.98 -19.84
CA GLY A 20 4.26 -20.23 -20.58
C GLY A 20 3.71 -20.23 -22.01
N GLN A 21 2.52 -19.65 -22.24
CA GLN A 21 1.89 -19.63 -23.57
C GLN A 21 2.43 -18.54 -24.51
N ASP A 22 3.07 -17.49 -24.01
CA ASP A 22 3.73 -16.45 -24.81
C ASP A 22 4.92 -16.98 -25.63
N SER A 23 5.51 -18.11 -25.21
CA SER A 23 6.71 -18.68 -25.84
C SER A 23 6.46 -19.27 -27.25
N ALA A 24 5.23 -19.65 -27.57
CA ALA A 24 4.90 -20.24 -28.88
C ALA A 24 4.68 -19.19 -29.99
N PHE A 25 4.21 -17.98 -29.64
CA PHE A 25 3.79 -16.94 -30.58
C PHE A 25 4.79 -15.79 -30.77
N ALA A 26 5.83 -15.71 -29.93
CA ALA A 26 6.90 -14.72 -30.02
C ALA A 26 7.95 -15.00 -31.13
N LYS A 27 7.69 -15.94 -32.06
CA LYS A 27 8.68 -16.42 -33.05
C LYS A 27 9.03 -15.42 -34.17
N GLY A 28 8.35 -14.26 -34.25
CA GLY A 28 8.62 -13.22 -35.26
C GLY A 28 8.99 -11.86 -34.65
N PRO A 29 9.68 -10.96 -35.38
CA PRO A 29 10.14 -9.66 -34.87
C PRO A 29 9.04 -8.79 -34.25
N GLN A 30 7.84 -8.83 -34.84
CA GLN A 30 6.68 -8.09 -34.31
C GLN A 30 6.13 -8.72 -33.02
N GLY A 31 6.12 -10.05 -32.90
CA GLY A 31 5.70 -10.76 -31.68
C GLY A 31 6.66 -10.53 -30.50
N MET A 32 7.98 -10.48 -30.79
CA MET A 32 8.97 -10.12 -29.79
C MET A 32 8.78 -8.70 -29.25
N LYS A 33 8.43 -7.73 -30.12
CA LYS A 33 8.14 -6.35 -29.70
C LYS A 33 6.93 -6.29 -28.76
N VAL A 34 5.83 -6.97 -29.10
CA VAL A 34 4.63 -7.02 -28.26
C VAL A 34 4.94 -7.67 -26.90
N HIS A 35 5.67 -8.78 -26.89
CA HIS A 35 6.07 -9.46 -25.66
C HIS A 35 6.98 -8.56 -24.77
N GLN A 36 7.97 -7.89 -25.37
CA GLN A 36 8.85 -6.97 -24.64
C GLN A 36 8.07 -5.80 -24.04
N GLN A 37 7.15 -5.20 -24.81
CA GLN A 37 6.32 -4.10 -24.34
C GLN A 37 5.40 -4.54 -23.18
N ASN A 38 4.77 -5.71 -23.30
CA ASN A 38 3.97 -6.28 -22.23
C ASN A 38 4.83 -6.48 -20.97
N LYS A 39 5.99 -7.15 -21.09
CA LYS A 39 6.90 -7.39 -19.98
C LYS A 39 7.34 -6.09 -19.29
N HIS A 40 7.59 -5.04 -20.07
CA HIS A 40 7.92 -3.72 -19.54
C HIS A 40 6.76 -3.15 -18.72
N ASN A 41 5.54 -3.08 -19.28
CA ASN A 41 4.36 -2.59 -18.56
C ASN A 41 4.09 -3.37 -17.27
N TRP A 42 4.22 -4.71 -17.29
CA TRP A 42 4.11 -5.54 -16.08
C TRP A 42 5.12 -5.15 -15.00
N THR A 43 6.35 -4.86 -15.42
CA THR A 43 7.44 -4.46 -14.52
C THR A 43 7.17 -3.09 -13.93
N GLU A 44 6.72 -2.13 -14.74
CA GLU A 44 6.38 -0.78 -14.29
C GLU A 44 5.22 -0.78 -13.29
N THR A 45 4.12 -1.49 -13.59
CA THR A 45 2.99 -1.62 -12.66
C THR A 45 3.39 -2.27 -11.34
N LYS A 46 4.27 -3.27 -11.38
CA LYS A 46 4.81 -3.88 -10.16
C LYS A 46 5.60 -2.87 -9.32
N GLN A 47 6.47 -2.09 -9.96
CA GLN A 47 7.27 -1.07 -9.28
C GLN A 47 6.40 0.05 -8.71
N GLU A 48 5.41 0.51 -9.47
CA GLU A 48 4.44 1.52 -9.03
C GLU A 48 3.66 1.04 -7.80
N ASN A 49 3.06 -0.14 -7.86
CA ASN A 49 2.31 -0.70 -6.75
C ASN A 49 3.17 -0.88 -5.48
N HIS A 50 4.45 -1.24 -5.66
CA HIS A 50 5.41 -1.30 -4.55
C HIS A 50 5.71 0.10 -3.98
N ARG A 51 5.93 1.12 -4.83
CA ARG A 51 6.13 2.50 -4.40
C ARG A 51 4.92 3.02 -3.62
N ASN A 52 3.70 2.80 -4.11
CA ASN A 52 2.46 3.21 -3.45
C ASN A 52 2.38 2.60 -2.04
N MET A 53 2.61 1.29 -1.93
CA MET A 53 2.58 0.61 -0.65
C MET A 53 3.64 1.13 0.34
N TRP A 54 4.86 1.38 -0.16
CA TRP A 54 5.95 1.92 0.66
C TRP A 54 5.63 3.35 1.15
N GLN A 55 5.13 4.21 0.26
CA GLN A 55 4.78 5.58 0.59
C GLN A 55 3.64 5.65 1.61
N THR A 56 2.53 4.94 1.39
CA THR A 56 1.42 4.85 2.35
C THR A 56 1.91 4.30 3.70
N GLY A 57 2.82 3.33 3.70
CA GLY A 57 3.44 2.81 4.92
C GLY A 57 4.24 3.87 5.69
N LYS A 58 5.01 4.69 4.96
CA LYS A 58 5.81 5.78 5.53
C LYS A 58 4.91 6.87 6.13
N GLU A 59 3.90 7.32 5.40
CA GLU A 59 2.95 8.35 5.84
C GLU A 59 2.17 7.90 7.08
N ASN A 60 1.65 6.67 7.07
CA ASN A 60 0.95 6.09 8.23
C ASN A 60 1.85 5.97 9.47
N ASN A 61 3.15 5.73 9.28
CA ASN A 61 4.10 5.71 10.38
C ASN A 61 4.42 7.12 10.90
N GLN A 62 4.58 8.08 9.98
CA GLN A 62 4.81 9.48 10.32
C GLN A 62 3.68 10.04 11.19
N ASN A 63 2.42 9.84 10.78
CA ASN A 63 1.25 10.29 11.55
C ASN A 63 1.25 9.75 13.00
N ARG A 64 1.65 8.49 13.18
CA ARG A 64 1.75 7.89 14.53
C ARG A 64 2.88 8.54 15.34
N LEU A 65 4.03 8.78 14.72
CA LEU A 65 5.17 9.41 15.39
C LEU A 65 4.86 10.85 15.79
N ASP A 66 4.15 11.59 14.95
CA ASP A 66 3.78 12.98 15.22
C ASP A 66 2.86 13.07 16.44
N ILE A 67 1.85 12.21 16.54
CA ILE A 67 0.96 12.14 17.72
C ILE A 67 1.76 11.77 18.98
N VAL A 68 2.64 10.77 18.90
CA VAL A 68 3.48 10.37 20.04
C VAL A 68 4.39 11.51 20.49
N LYS A 69 5.01 12.22 19.53
CA LYS A 69 5.91 13.34 19.79
C LYS A 69 5.15 14.49 20.45
N ASP A 70 4.01 14.88 19.86
CA ASP A 70 3.16 15.96 20.35
C ASP A 70 2.68 15.69 21.79
N ARG A 71 2.07 14.53 22.03
CA ARG A 71 1.55 14.19 23.37
C ARG A 71 2.66 14.05 24.42
N ASN A 72 3.83 13.51 24.05
CA ASN A 72 4.99 13.48 24.95
C ASN A 72 5.49 14.89 25.28
N GLN A 73 5.44 15.81 24.31
CA GLN A 73 5.81 17.20 24.53
C GLN A 73 4.81 17.89 25.47
N SER A 74 3.50 17.73 25.24
CA SER A 74 2.46 18.27 26.13
C SER A 74 2.63 17.80 27.57
N ILE A 75 2.91 16.50 27.80
CA ILE A 75 3.14 15.98 29.15
C ILE A 75 4.37 16.63 29.80
N LYS A 76 5.47 16.82 29.06
CA LYS A 76 6.67 17.49 29.57
C LYS A 76 6.36 18.94 29.95
N ASP A 77 5.56 19.64 29.15
CA ASP A 77 5.21 21.04 29.38
C ASP A 77 4.31 21.18 30.62
N ILE A 78 3.33 20.27 30.80
CA ILE A 78 2.51 20.21 32.02
C ILE A 78 3.39 19.96 33.26
N GLN A 79 4.36 19.03 33.15
CA GLN A 79 5.27 18.72 34.26
C GLN A 79 6.14 19.92 34.65
N ARG A 80 6.63 20.68 33.66
CA ARG A 80 7.50 21.85 33.83
C ARG A 80 6.76 23.12 34.25
N SER A 81 5.44 23.19 34.07
CA SER A 81 4.64 24.35 34.45
C SER A 81 4.83 24.69 35.94
N THR A 82 5.09 25.96 36.24
CA THR A 82 5.20 26.46 37.63
C THR A 82 3.86 26.95 38.17
N GLU A 83 2.87 27.15 37.29
CA GLU A 83 1.56 27.74 37.60
C GLU A 83 0.57 26.69 38.14
N LEU A 84 0.78 25.43 37.81
CA LEU A 84 -0.12 24.34 38.19
C LEU A 84 0.30 23.69 39.52
N THR A 85 -0.68 23.49 40.39
CA THR A 85 -0.53 22.63 41.57
C THR A 85 -0.27 21.18 41.15
N ARG A 86 0.26 20.39 42.08
CA ARG A 86 0.54 18.96 41.84
C ARG A 86 -0.71 18.18 41.40
N GLU A 87 -1.86 18.44 42.01
CA GLU A 87 -3.11 17.75 41.67
C GLU A 87 -3.65 18.18 40.30
N GLN A 88 -3.55 19.47 39.95
CA GLN A 88 -3.92 19.95 38.61
C GLN A 88 -3.04 19.33 37.52
N LYS A 89 -1.73 19.25 37.72
CA LYS A 89 -0.81 18.56 36.78
C LYS A 89 -1.20 17.11 36.58
N LYS A 90 -1.52 16.40 37.67
CA LYS A 90 -1.90 15.00 37.64
C LYS A 90 -3.19 14.78 36.86
N GLN A 91 -4.16 15.68 37.01
CA GLN A 91 -5.41 15.64 36.27
C GLN A 91 -5.19 15.89 34.78
N GLN A 92 -4.46 16.96 34.41
CA GLN A 92 -4.17 17.25 33.01
C GLN A 92 -3.37 16.15 32.33
N ILE A 93 -2.36 15.57 32.99
CA ILE A 93 -1.61 14.43 32.43
C ILE A 93 -2.54 13.22 32.18
N ARG A 94 -3.50 12.95 33.07
CA ARG A 94 -4.49 11.88 32.85
C ARG A 94 -5.36 12.17 31.64
N GLU A 95 -5.83 13.40 31.49
CA GLU A 95 -6.63 13.83 30.34
C GLU A 95 -5.83 13.71 29.03
N THR A 96 -4.60 14.22 28.99
CA THR A 96 -3.70 14.06 27.83
C THR A 96 -3.44 12.59 27.50
N GLN A 97 -3.30 11.72 28.50
CA GLN A 97 -3.15 10.28 28.27
C GLN A 97 -4.43 9.61 27.73
N GLN A 98 -5.61 10.09 28.13
CA GLN A 98 -6.89 9.61 27.59
C GLN A 98 -7.07 10.05 26.14
N GLU A 99 -6.81 11.32 25.84
CA GLU A 99 -6.81 11.85 24.47
C GLU A 99 -5.82 11.08 23.59
N PHE A 100 -4.59 10.85 24.05
CA PHE A 100 -3.60 10.07 23.32
C PHE A 100 -4.11 8.67 22.94
N LYS A 101 -4.83 7.99 23.84
CA LYS A 101 -5.43 6.68 23.54
C LYS A 101 -6.51 6.78 22.46
N GLN A 102 -7.31 7.85 22.48
CA GLN A 102 -8.34 8.09 21.47
C GLN A 102 -7.72 8.41 20.11
N ASP A 103 -6.75 9.31 20.06
CA ASP A 103 -6.00 9.67 18.85
C ASP A 103 -5.36 8.43 18.23
N MET A 104 -4.65 7.63 19.04
CA MET A 104 -4.01 6.40 18.56
C MET A 104 -5.02 5.38 18.02
N LYS A 105 -6.22 5.32 18.59
CA LYS A 105 -7.30 4.46 18.08
C LYS A 105 -7.81 4.97 16.73
N GLN A 106 -8.02 6.27 16.60
CA GLN A 106 -8.45 6.91 15.35
C GLN A 106 -7.40 6.75 14.25
N THR A 107 -6.13 7.07 14.52
CA THR A 107 -5.03 6.89 13.56
C THR A 107 -4.86 5.43 13.14
N LYS A 108 -5.05 4.48 14.06
CA LYS A 108 -5.02 3.05 13.69
C LYS A 108 -6.14 2.70 12.71
N GLN A 109 -7.33 3.29 12.87
CA GLN A 109 -8.45 3.07 11.97
C GLN A 109 -8.20 3.74 10.61
N GLN A 110 -7.76 4.99 10.59
CA GLN A 110 -7.39 5.71 9.36
C GLN A 110 -6.29 4.95 8.60
N ASN A 111 -5.22 4.51 9.27
CA ASN A 111 -4.16 3.73 8.64
C ASN A 111 -4.69 2.43 8.01
N LYS A 112 -5.72 1.81 8.62
CA LYS A 112 -6.36 0.61 8.07
C LYS A 112 -7.19 0.92 6.82
N GLU A 113 -7.82 2.09 6.77
CA GLU A 113 -8.58 2.58 5.61
C GLU A 113 -7.64 2.94 4.46
N ASN A 114 -6.60 3.73 4.71
CA ASN A 114 -5.55 4.07 3.74
C ASN A 114 -4.93 2.80 3.11
N LEU A 115 -4.66 1.78 3.93
CA LEU A 115 -4.14 0.50 3.44
C LEU A 115 -5.14 -0.29 2.60
N LYS A 116 -6.45 -0.15 2.83
CA LYS A 116 -7.47 -0.80 2.01
C LYS A 116 -7.62 -0.09 0.68
N GLU A 117 -7.64 1.24 0.69
CA GLU A 117 -7.75 2.09 -0.48
C GLU A 117 -6.55 1.88 -1.41
N MET A 118 -5.32 2.00 -0.91
CA MET A 118 -4.12 1.73 -1.70
C MET A 118 -4.10 0.30 -2.29
N LYS A 119 -4.60 -0.70 -1.55
CA LYS A 119 -4.73 -2.07 -2.08
C LYS A 119 -5.76 -2.17 -3.20
N HIS A 120 -6.84 -1.40 -3.11
CA HIS A 120 -7.85 -1.31 -4.14
C HIS A 120 -7.29 -0.66 -5.41
N GLU A 121 -6.59 0.46 -5.27
CA GLU A 121 -5.92 1.15 -6.38
C GLU A 121 -4.88 0.25 -7.06
N ASN A 122 -4.01 -0.38 -6.27
CA ASN A 122 -3.01 -1.32 -6.80
C ASN A 122 -3.67 -2.50 -7.55
N LYS A 123 -4.84 -2.95 -7.10
CA LYS A 123 -5.61 -3.99 -7.80
C LYS A 123 -6.16 -3.47 -9.13
N GLN A 124 -6.73 -2.27 -9.16
CA GLN A 124 -7.21 -1.65 -10.40
C GLN A 124 -6.08 -1.43 -11.40
N ASN A 125 -4.91 -0.95 -10.94
CA ASN A 125 -3.71 -0.81 -11.77
C ASN A 125 -3.31 -2.16 -12.40
N TRP A 126 -3.34 -3.23 -11.62
CA TRP A 126 -3.06 -4.57 -12.13
C TRP A 126 -4.06 -5.04 -13.19
N GLU A 127 -5.35 -4.86 -12.93
CA GLU A 127 -6.43 -5.25 -13.85
C GLU A 127 -6.35 -4.47 -15.16
N LYS A 128 -6.02 -3.18 -15.09
CA LYS A 128 -5.80 -2.33 -16.26
C LYS A 128 -4.62 -2.82 -17.11
N THR A 129 -3.44 -3.03 -16.51
CA THR A 129 -2.25 -3.53 -17.23
C THR A 129 -2.49 -4.89 -17.86
N ARG A 130 -3.24 -5.76 -17.16
CA ARG A 130 -3.65 -7.06 -17.69
C ARG A 130 -4.54 -6.91 -18.92
N SER A 131 -5.59 -6.09 -18.84
CA SER A 131 -6.52 -5.85 -19.94
C SER A 131 -5.82 -5.27 -21.16
N GLU A 132 -4.95 -4.28 -20.97
CA GLU A 132 -4.15 -3.69 -22.05
C GLU A 132 -3.21 -4.71 -22.71
N THR A 133 -2.58 -5.58 -21.91
CA THR A 133 -1.74 -6.67 -22.41
C THR A 133 -2.56 -7.66 -23.25
N GLN A 134 -3.73 -8.06 -22.78
CA GLN A 134 -4.63 -8.97 -23.51
C GLN A 134 -5.11 -8.35 -24.82
N LYS A 135 -5.48 -7.06 -24.79
CA LYS A 135 -5.87 -6.32 -25.99
C LYS A 135 -4.74 -6.27 -27.02
N ARG A 136 -3.52 -5.90 -26.60
CA ARG A 136 -2.34 -5.88 -27.49
C ARG A 136 -2.07 -7.24 -28.12
N TRP A 137 -2.22 -8.32 -27.35
CA TRP A 137 -2.08 -9.67 -27.87
C TRP A 137 -3.17 -10.02 -28.89
N TRP A 138 -4.43 -9.70 -28.60
CA TRP A 138 -5.54 -9.90 -29.54
C TRP A 138 -5.36 -9.12 -30.84
N ASP A 139 -4.99 -7.84 -30.74
CA ASP A 139 -4.74 -6.97 -31.90
C ASP A 139 -3.58 -7.52 -32.75
N PHE A 140 -2.54 -8.07 -32.13
CA PHE A 140 -1.44 -8.72 -32.84
C PHE A 140 -1.85 -10.00 -33.57
N LEU A 141 -2.76 -10.80 -33.00
CA LEU A 141 -3.24 -12.02 -33.63
C LEU A 141 -4.19 -11.74 -34.80
N ASN A 142 -4.99 -10.68 -34.72
CA ASN A 142 -5.99 -10.33 -35.75
C ASN A 142 -5.43 -9.50 -36.91
N ASN A 143 -4.24 -8.89 -36.76
CA ASN A 143 -3.55 -8.13 -37.81
C ASN A 143 -2.46 -8.94 -38.54
N LYS A 144 -2.51 -10.28 -38.44
CA LYS A 144 -1.64 -11.23 -39.14
C LYS A 144 -2.42 -12.00 -40.19
#